data_AF-A0A952UJC2-F1
#
_entry.id   AF-A0A952UJC2-F1
#
_cell.length_a   1.000
_cell.length_b   1.000
_cell.length_c   1.000
_cell.angle_alpha   90.00
_cell.angle_beta   90.00
_cell.angle_gamma   90.00
#
_symmetry.space_group_name_H-M   'P 1'
#
loop_
_entity.id
_entity.type
_entity.pdbx_description
1 polymer ?
#
loop_
_entity_poly.entity_id
_entity_poly.type
_entity_poly.pdbx_seq_one_letter_code
_entity_poly.pdbx_strand_id
1 'polypeptide(L)'
;MTPTLVSAFLIAGQDQFLLKPQPGVDPLRLAISPIRDGVVTDQEWDQFADTPNGPTFFQWEPGKLHLGAKPKPGQEVVVSLDANGDGWLVGDDNLEIRITMVGDSPRVEVRQLDATDRSGPVWVVPRLLPNSVQVAAKNSTAYWNMEATFLAAGLSKEVKEDSRVGLRIDIVPEGTDTGPAYLPRNLAFLRMRFDKSRNLFSGVVWHPGIRNRAVARLDPLKFNFDFELDPDAPAIQSVDVVGEGYARDAINQVTVPFPALDRKNRATVAYSSQIKESAVGGYRVLRATVLAADGRIAQIRSSFRIADLVDFDFGLPTTVRFSENPQVVKGVVTIKSQGEGKINGRFTMKLPDSWSGRRGQQEDFLIYYPRGTAKVSVEYSIPGGATGTFPVELTAKVGDLEIQKVVYVMIK
;
A
#
# COMPACT_ATOMS: atom_id res chain seq x y z
N MET A 1 -28.01 46.30 -25.05
CA MET A 1 -28.24 45.50 -23.84
C MET A 1 -29.22 44.39 -24.17
N THR A 2 -28.71 43.17 -24.28
CA THR A 2 -29.45 41.93 -23.99
C THR A 2 -28.38 40.84 -23.83
N PRO A 3 -28.31 40.17 -22.67
CA PRO A 3 -27.22 39.25 -22.37
C PRO A 3 -27.47 37.89 -23.01
N THR A 4 -26.39 37.33 -23.56
CA THR A 4 -26.29 35.98 -24.09
C THR A 4 -26.58 34.97 -22.99
N LEU A 5 -27.65 34.20 -23.16
CA LEU A 5 -28.02 33.07 -22.31
C LEU A 5 -27.00 31.94 -22.45
N VAL A 6 -26.25 31.72 -21.37
CA VAL A 6 -25.90 30.44 -20.75
C VAL A 6 -26.02 29.21 -21.67
N SER A 7 -24.91 28.76 -22.25
CA SER A 7 -24.74 27.39 -22.72
C SER A 7 -24.49 26.48 -21.50
N ALA A 8 -25.58 26.07 -20.84
CA ALA A 8 -25.58 24.95 -19.90
C ALA A 8 -26.65 23.95 -20.36
N PHE A 9 -26.35 22.67 -20.19
CA PHE A 9 -27.20 21.50 -20.49
C PHE A 9 -27.31 21.07 -21.95
N LEU A 10 -26.24 20.42 -22.42
CA LEU A 10 -26.32 19.29 -23.35
C LEU A 10 -25.31 18.22 -22.92
N ILE A 11 -25.40 17.76 -21.67
CA ILE A 11 -24.91 16.43 -21.28
C ILE A 11 -26.08 15.46 -21.57
N ALA A 12 -26.43 15.33 -22.85
CA ALA A 12 -27.49 14.44 -23.29
C ALA A 12 -26.87 13.22 -23.96
N GLY A 13 -27.02 12.05 -23.35
CA GLY A 13 -27.04 10.77 -24.07
C GLY A 13 -25.79 9.90 -24.06
N GLN A 14 -24.67 10.33 -23.47
CA GLN A 14 -23.64 9.35 -23.06
C GLN A 14 -23.94 8.89 -21.64
N ASP A 15 -24.22 7.61 -21.53
CA ASP A 15 -24.29 6.85 -20.28
C ASP A 15 -22.90 6.93 -19.62
N GLN A 16 -22.60 8.06 -18.94
CA GLN A 16 -21.28 8.30 -18.38
C GLN A 16 -21.04 7.30 -17.26
N PHE A 17 -20.28 6.26 -17.58
CA PHE A 17 -20.01 5.11 -16.71
C PHE A 17 -19.51 5.55 -15.32
N LEU A 18 -18.79 6.67 -15.25
CA LEU A 18 -18.29 7.32 -14.04
C LEU A 18 -19.39 7.67 -13.02
N LEU A 19 -20.63 7.87 -13.47
CA LEU A 19 -21.79 8.16 -12.62
C LEU A 19 -22.53 6.89 -12.16
N LYS A 20 -22.17 5.70 -12.67
CA LYS A 20 -22.79 4.44 -12.24
C LYS A 20 -22.06 3.89 -11.01
N PRO A 21 -22.75 3.45 -9.94
CA PRO A 21 -22.06 2.84 -8.80
C PRO A 21 -21.31 1.57 -9.21
N GLN A 22 -20.16 1.28 -8.58
CA GLN A 22 -19.46 0.00 -8.73
C GLN A 22 -19.98 -0.99 -7.68
N PRO A 23 -20.78 -2.01 -8.08
CA PRO A 23 -21.39 -2.94 -7.14
C PRO A 23 -20.37 -3.94 -6.60
N GLY A 24 -20.68 -4.50 -5.41
CA GLY A 24 -19.97 -5.66 -4.87
C GLY A 24 -18.59 -5.38 -4.25
N VAL A 25 -18.23 -4.11 -4.07
CA VAL A 25 -16.95 -3.73 -3.48
C VAL A 25 -16.97 -3.96 -1.96
N ASP A 26 -16.02 -4.75 -1.47
CA ASP A 26 -15.77 -4.87 -0.04
C ASP A 26 -15.16 -3.57 0.51
N PRO A 27 -15.82 -2.89 1.47
CA PRO A 27 -15.36 -1.61 1.99
C PRO A 27 -14.15 -1.74 2.93
N LEU A 28 -13.83 -2.93 3.42
CA LEU A 28 -12.69 -3.16 4.32
C LEU A 28 -11.59 -3.93 3.58
N ARG A 29 -10.45 -3.28 3.37
CA ARG A 29 -9.31 -3.86 2.66
C ARG A 29 -8.20 -4.23 3.62
N LEU A 30 -7.76 -5.48 3.58
CA LEU A 30 -6.59 -5.95 4.33
C LEU A 30 -5.30 -5.50 3.65
N ALA A 31 -4.25 -5.25 4.43
CA ALA A 31 -2.95 -4.93 3.85
C ALA A 31 -2.30 -6.19 3.25
N ILE A 32 -1.98 -6.14 1.96
CA ILE A 32 -1.38 -7.23 1.19
C ILE A 32 -0.45 -6.61 0.13
N SER A 33 0.76 -7.16 -0.02
CA SER A 33 1.70 -6.75 -1.07
C SER A 33 1.74 -7.82 -2.18
N PRO A 34 1.18 -7.54 -3.36
CA PRO A 34 1.33 -8.40 -4.52
C PRO A 34 2.75 -8.28 -5.09
N ILE A 35 3.16 -9.28 -5.87
CA ILE A 35 4.38 -9.25 -6.66
C ILE A 35 4.02 -8.65 -8.01
N ARG A 36 4.67 -7.55 -8.38
CA ARG A 36 4.47 -6.96 -9.70
C ARG A 36 5.30 -7.72 -10.75
N ASP A 37 4.76 -8.80 -11.29
CA ASP A 37 5.38 -9.63 -12.32
C ASP A 37 4.56 -9.72 -13.63
N GLY A 38 3.42 -9.03 -13.68
CA GLY A 38 2.48 -9.02 -14.79
C GLY A 38 1.55 -10.24 -14.80
N VAL A 39 1.38 -10.94 -13.69
CA VAL A 39 0.48 -12.10 -13.56
C VAL A 39 -0.42 -11.92 -12.34
N VAL A 40 -1.73 -11.79 -12.58
CA VAL A 40 -2.69 -11.73 -11.47
C VAL A 40 -3.10 -13.15 -11.08
N THR A 41 -2.48 -13.67 -10.03
CA THR A 41 -2.75 -15.02 -9.50
C THR A 41 -3.85 -15.05 -8.44
N ASP A 42 -4.51 -16.21 -8.32
CA ASP A 42 -5.56 -16.41 -7.32
C ASP A 42 -4.96 -16.37 -5.90
N GLN A 43 -5.66 -15.73 -4.95
CA GLN A 43 -5.26 -15.57 -3.54
C GLN A 43 -4.06 -14.68 -3.28
N GLU A 44 -3.40 -14.18 -4.33
CA GLU A 44 -2.51 -13.04 -4.22
C GLU A 44 -3.29 -11.74 -4.17
N TRP A 45 -4.35 -11.62 -4.98
CA TRP A 45 -5.16 -10.42 -5.16
C TRP A 45 -6.55 -10.53 -4.56
N ASP A 46 -7.01 -9.47 -3.89
CA ASP A 46 -8.41 -9.31 -3.51
C ASP A 46 -9.16 -8.61 -4.64
N GLN A 47 -10.22 -9.25 -5.14
CA GLN A 47 -11.06 -8.66 -6.18
C GLN A 47 -11.69 -7.36 -5.68
N PHE A 48 -11.64 -6.33 -6.53
CA PHE A 48 -12.24 -5.03 -6.27
C PHE A 48 -13.67 -4.99 -6.78
N ALA A 49 -13.84 -5.14 -8.10
CA ALA A 49 -15.12 -5.19 -8.77
C ALA A 49 -15.05 -6.11 -10.00
N ASP A 50 -16.18 -6.68 -10.41
CA ASP A 50 -16.33 -7.30 -11.72
C ASP A 50 -16.91 -6.28 -12.70
N THR A 51 -16.22 -6.03 -13.81
CA THR A 51 -16.66 -5.08 -14.84
C THR A 51 -17.06 -5.84 -16.11
N PRO A 52 -17.87 -5.26 -17.01
CA PRO A 52 -18.23 -5.93 -18.27
C PRO A 52 -17.03 -6.38 -19.14
N ASN A 53 -15.88 -5.74 -18.95
CA ASN A 53 -14.67 -5.97 -19.74
C ASN A 53 -13.54 -6.68 -18.98
N GLY A 54 -13.82 -7.16 -17.77
CA GLY A 54 -12.91 -7.96 -16.98
C GLY A 54 -12.93 -7.61 -15.49
N PRO A 55 -12.35 -8.47 -14.64
CA PRO A 55 -12.22 -8.20 -13.22
C PRO A 55 -11.13 -7.17 -12.93
N THR A 56 -11.33 -6.43 -11.84
CA THR A 56 -10.37 -5.47 -11.27
C THR A 56 -10.03 -5.88 -9.84
N PHE A 57 -8.85 -5.47 -9.37
CA PHE A 57 -8.29 -5.88 -8.09
C PHE A 57 -7.69 -4.66 -7.39
N PHE A 58 -7.77 -4.66 -6.07
CA PHE A 58 -7.22 -3.58 -5.27
C PHE A 58 -6.73 -4.08 -3.92
N GLN A 59 -5.51 -3.66 -3.59
CA GLN A 59 -4.86 -3.92 -2.32
C GLN A 59 -4.08 -2.69 -1.88
N TRP A 60 -3.60 -2.72 -0.65
CA TRP A 60 -2.80 -1.64 -0.10
C TRP A 60 -1.75 -2.18 0.85
N GLU A 61 -0.74 -1.36 1.08
CA GLU A 61 0.13 -1.44 2.25
C GLU A 61 0.44 0.00 2.69
N PRO A 62 0.98 0.24 3.89
CA PRO A 62 1.39 1.57 4.29
C PRO A 62 2.27 2.23 3.23
N GLY A 63 1.85 3.40 2.77
CA GLY A 63 2.50 4.19 1.73
C GLY A 63 2.29 3.73 0.28
N LYS A 64 1.61 2.61 0.02
CA LYS A 64 1.38 2.13 -1.36
C LYS A 64 -0.04 1.62 -1.60
N LEU A 65 -0.54 1.88 -2.80
CA LEU A 65 -1.79 1.35 -3.32
C LEU A 65 -1.47 0.43 -4.50
N HIS A 66 -2.03 -0.76 -4.50
CA HIS A 66 -1.83 -1.76 -5.54
C HIS A 66 -3.12 -1.95 -6.33
N LEU A 67 -3.00 -1.92 -7.65
CA LEU A 67 -4.11 -2.00 -8.59
C LEU A 67 -3.83 -3.17 -9.52
N GLY A 68 -4.86 -3.97 -9.79
CA GLY A 68 -4.78 -5.05 -10.77
C GLY A 68 -5.98 -5.04 -11.70
N ALA A 69 -5.81 -5.56 -12.91
CA ALA A 69 -6.92 -5.77 -13.84
C ALA A 69 -6.62 -6.90 -14.83
N LYS A 70 -7.68 -7.48 -15.41
CA LYS A 70 -7.59 -8.39 -16.56
C LYS A 70 -8.41 -7.89 -17.76
N PRO A 71 -8.00 -6.80 -18.44
CA PRO A 71 -8.77 -6.24 -19.55
C PRO A 71 -8.67 -7.08 -20.83
N LYS A 72 -9.70 -7.01 -21.68
CA LYS A 72 -9.63 -7.55 -23.05
C LYS A 72 -8.69 -6.70 -23.95
N PRO A 73 -8.17 -7.24 -25.07
CA PRO A 73 -7.45 -6.43 -26.06
C PRO A 73 -8.28 -5.23 -26.54
N GLY A 74 -7.62 -4.09 -26.81
CA GLY A 74 -8.27 -2.84 -27.20
C GLY A 74 -9.01 -2.11 -26.08
N GLN A 75 -8.86 -2.57 -24.83
CA GLN A 75 -9.35 -1.88 -23.63
C GLN A 75 -8.21 -1.19 -22.90
N GLU A 76 -8.55 -0.14 -22.17
CA GLU A 76 -7.71 0.56 -21.21
C GLU A 76 -8.29 0.46 -19.79
N VAL A 77 -7.44 0.68 -18.79
CA VAL A 77 -7.85 0.78 -17.40
C VAL A 77 -7.85 2.24 -16.99
N VAL A 78 -8.99 2.73 -16.50
CA VAL A 78 -9.14 4.07 -15.94
C VAL A 78 -9.35 3.95 -14.44
N VAL A 79 -8.45 4.56 -13.68
CA VAL A 79 -8.52 4.61 -12.22
C VAL A 79 -8.83 6.03 -11.79
N SER A 80 -9.85 6.19 -10.97
CA SER A 80 -10.13 7.44 -10.25
C SER A 80 -9.82 7.23 -8.78
N LEU A 81 -8.89 8.02 -8.26
CA LEU A 81 -8.40 7.91 -6.90
C LEU A 81 -8.64 9.23 -6.16
N ASP A 82 -9.40 9.17 -5.09
CA ASP A 82 -9.54 10.20 -4.05
C ASP A 82 -8.72 9.72 -2.85
N ALA A 83 -7.54 10.31 -2.67
CA ALA A 83 -6.58 9.81 -1.70
C ALA A 83 -6.97 10.11 -0.24
N ASN A 84 -7.71 11.19 0.00
CA ASN A 84 -8.19 11.59 1.31
C ASN A 84 -9.49 10.88 1.69
N GLY A 85 -10.25 10.41 0.69
CA GLY A 85 -11.51 9.73 0.86
C GLY A 85 -12.62 10.66 1.36
N ASP A 86 -12.54 11.95 1.04
CA ASP A 86 -13.48 13.00 1.43
C ASP A 86 -14.42 13.44 0.30
N GLY A 87 -14.18 12.98 -0.93
CA GLY A 87 -15.06 13.16 -2.07
C GLY A 87 -14.31 13.54 -3.35
N TRP A 88 -14.80 13.02 -4.48
CA TRP A 88 -14.40 13.53 -5.79
C TRP A 88 -14.80 15.01 -5.91
N LEU A 89 -13.95 15.85 -6.49
CA LEU A 89 -14.07 17.33 -6.54
C LEU A 89 -13.78 18.07 -5.23
N VAL A 90 -13.13 17.42 -4.26
CA VAL A 90 -12.63 18.07 -3.03
C VAL A 90 -11.11 18.13 -3.07
N GLY A 91 -10.53 19.29 -2.76
CA GLY A 91 -9.07 19.43 -2.62
C GLY A 91 -8.28 19.25 -3.93
N ASP A 92 -7.01 18.85 -3.78
CA ASP A 92 -6.06 18.62 -4.86
C ASP A 92 -5.53 17.17 -4.88
N ASP A 93 -6.13 16.25 -4.13
CA ASP A 93 -5.63 14.89 -3.95
C ASP A 93 -6.33 13.84 -4.84
N ASN A 94 -7.15 14.32 -5.76
CA ASN A 94 -7.88 13.51 -6.73
C ASN A 94 -7.03 13.26 -7.97
N LEU A 95 -6.79 11.99 -8.31
CA LEU A 95 -6.01 11.56 -9.47
C LEU A 95 -6.86 10.75 -10.45
N GLU A 96 -6.63 10.97 -11.74
CA GLU A 96 -6.96 10.00 -12.77
C GLU A 96 -5.68 9.35 -13.29
N ILE A 97 -5.63 8.02 -13.26
CA ILE A 97 -4.55 7.21 -13.82
C ILE A 97 -5.14 6.37 -14.95
N ARG A 98 -4.61 6.52 -16.15
CA ARG A 98 -4.99 5.73 -17.33
C ARG A 98 -3.84 4.82 -17.71
N ILE A 99 -4.15 3.55 -17.93
CA ILE A 99 -3.17 2.53 -18.30
C ILE A 99 -3.67 1.85 -19.58
N THR A 100 -2.91 2.01 -20.65
CA THR A 100 -3.15 1.38 -21.96
C THR A 100 -2.02 0.43 -22.30
N MET A 101 -2.30 -0.56 -23.13
CA MET A 101 -1.26 -1.45 -23.66
C MET A 101 -0.85 -0.96 -25.06
N VAL A 102 0.43 -0.65 -25.26
CA VAL A 102 0.99 -0.21 -26.55
C VAL A 102 2.02 -1.24 -27.00
N GLY A 103 1.63 -2.10 -27.93
CA GLY A 103 2.41 -3.29 -28.28
C GLY A 103 2.50 -4.24 -27.08
N ASP A 104 3.72 -4.53 -26.63
CA ASP A 104 4.00 -5.39 -25.47
C ASP A 104 4.36 -4.59 -24.21
N SER A 105 4.12 -3.28 -24.18
CA SER A 105 4.48 -2.42 -23.06
C SER A 105 3.30 -1.57 -22.59
N PRO A 106 3.09 -1.42 -21.27
CA PRO A 106 2.06 -0.52 -20.76
C PRO A 106 2.50 0.94 -20.92
N ARG A 107 1.56 1.80 -21.32
CA ARG A 107 1.68 3.26 -21.23
C ARG A 107 0.81 3.76 -20.10
N VAL A 108 1.35 4.70 -19.32
CA VAL A 108 0.66 5.29 -18.17
C VAL A 108 0.53 6.79 -18.39
N GLU A 109 -0.69 7.30 -18.22
CA GLU A 109 -1.00 8.72 -18.23
C GLU A 109 -1.65 9.07 -16.89
N VAL A 110 -1.18 10.14 -16.26
CA VAL A 110 -1.71 10.60 -14.97
C VAL A 110 -2.05 12.07 -15.07
N ARG A 111 -3.23 12.44 -14.58
CA ARG A 111 -3.61 13.84 -14.34
C ARG A 111 -4.19 14.02 -12.95
N GLN A 112 -3.98 15.19 -12.38
CA GLN A 112 -4.51 15.57 -11.07
C GLN A 112 -5.67 16.53 -11.27
N LEU A 113 -6.74 16.30 -10.51
CA LEU A 113 -7.83 17.24 -10.40
C LEU A 113 -7.49 18.22 -9.27
N ASP A 114 -7.33 19.49 -9.64
CA ASP A 114 -7.22 20.58 -8.68
C ASP A 114 -8.59 21.25 -8.55
N ALA A 115 -9.27 21.01 -7.42
CA ALA A 115 -10.54 21.62 -7.09
C ALA A 115 -10.39 22.76 -6.06
N THR A 116 -9.17 23.26 -5.84
CA THR A 116 -8.90 24.35 -4.89
C THR A 116 -9.12 25.75 -5.49
N ASP A 117 -9.16 25.87 -6.82
CA ASP A 117 -9.44 27.12 -7.51
C ASP A 117 -10.92 27.52 -7.37
N ARG A 118 -11.15 28.81 -7.09
CA ARG A 118 -12.48 29.44 -7.06
C ARG A 118 -13.15 29.46 -8.43
N SER A 119 -12.36 29.41 -9.51
CA SER A 119 -12.88 29.36 -10.88
C SER A 119 -13.51 28.00 -11.24
N GLY A 120 -13.25 26.98 -10.43
CA GLY A 120 -13.79 25.63 -10.55
C GLY A 120 -12.69 24.58 -10.72
N PRO A 121 -13.05 23.29 -10.70
CA PRO A 121 -12.08 22.21 -10.83
C PRO A 121 -11.41 22.18 -12.20
N VAL A 122 -10.09 21.98 -12.23
CA VAL A 122 -9.30 21.90 -13.46
C VAL A 122 -8.36 20.69 -13.46
N TRP A 123 -8.08 20.17 -14.65
CA TRP A 123 -7.06 19.14 -14.83
C TRP A 123 -5.68 19.77 -14.90
N VAL A 124 -4.76 19.30 -14.06
CA VAL A 124 -3.37 19.76 -14.01
C VAL A 124 -2.40 18.60 -14.12
N VAL A 125 -1.15 18.91 -14.47
CA VAL A 125 -0.05 17.95 -14.43
C VAL A 125 0.25 17.63 -12.97
N PRO A 126 0.24 16.35 -12.58
CA PRO A 126 0.34 15.97 -11.18
C PRO A 126 1.78 16.14 -10.68
N ARG A 127 1.95 16.59 -9.44
CA ARG A 127 3.27 16.77 -8.82
C ARG A 127 3.74 15.49 -8.13
N LEU A 128 3.97 14.44 -8.91
CA LEU A 128 4.38 13.13 -8.40
C LEU A 128 5.90 12.97 -8.38
N LEU A 129 6.39 12.15 -7.45
CA LEU A 129 7.79 11.72 -7.45
C LEU A 129 8.07 10.82 -8.66
N PRO A 130 9.31 10.76 -9.17
CA PRO A 130 9.69 9.77 -10.16
C PRO A 130 9.32 8.36 -9.72
N ASN A 131 8.83 7.54 -10.65
CA ASN A 131 8.38 6.16 -10.39
C ASN A 131 7.27 6.04 -9.33
N SER A 132 6.45 7.08 -9.12
CA SER A 132 5.27 7.00 -8.25
C SER A 132 4.21 6.05 -8.80
N VAL A 133 4.17 5.85 -10.12
CA VAL A 133 3.33 4.82 -10.75
C VAL A 133 4.23 3.83 -11.45
N GLN A 134 4.16 2.57 -11.06
CA GLN A 134 4.97 1.49 -11.60
C GLN A 134 4.03 0.40 -12.09
N VAL A 135 4.13 0.04 -13.36
CA VAL A 135 3.20 -0.90 -14.00
C VAL A 135 3.99 -2.04 -14.63
N ALA A 136 3.53 -3.27 -14.39
CA ALA A 136 3.87 -4.43 -15.20
C ALA A 136 2.62 -4.91 -15.90
N ALA A 137 2.76 -5.29 -17.17
CA ALA A 137 1.67 -5.86 -17.94
C ALA A 137 2.18 -7.00 -18.82
N LYS A 138 1.34 -8.00 -19.04
CA LYS A 138 1.62 -9.11 -19.97
C LYS A 138 0.40 -9.38 -20.84
N ASN A 139 0.63 -9.45 -22.15
CA ASN A 139 -0.38 -9.88 -23.10
C ASN A 139 -0.69 -11.37 -22.94
N SER A 140 -1.95 -11.72 -23.14
CA SER A 140 -2.46 -13.07 -23.38
C SER A 140 -3.37 -13.02 -24.62
N THR A 141 -3.81 -14.18 -25.12
CA THR A 141 -4.64 -14.26 -26.33
C THR A 141 -6.03 -13.68 -26.16
N ALA A 142 -6.58 -13.68 -24.94
CA ALA A 142 -7.96 -13.25 -24.64
C ALA A 142 -8.05 -11.99 -23.76
N TYR A 143 -6.98 -11.66 -23.06
CA TYR A 143 -6.88 -10.54 -22.12
C TYR A 143 -5.42 -10.11 -22.00
N TRP A 144 -5.15 -9.02 -21.31
CA TRP A 144 -3.84 -8.73 -20.77
C TRP A 144 -3.95 -8.62 -19.25
N ASN A 145 -2.90 -9.00 -18.53
CA ASN A 145 -2.83 -8.84 -17.09
C ASN A 145 -2.13 -7.52 -16.80
N MET A 146 -2.66 -6.76 -15.85
CA MET A 146 -2.09 -5.51 -15.39
C MET A 146 -1.87 -5.55 -13.89
N GLU A 147 -0.69 -5.13 -13.47
CA GLU A 147 -0.37 -4.88 -12.07
C GLU A 147 0.32 -3.54 -11.94
N ALA A 148 -0.28 -2.64 -11.18
CA ALA A 148 0.25 -1.32 -10.92
C ALA A 148 0.44 -1.10 -9.42
N THR A 149 1.51 -0.39 -9.09
CA THR A 149 1.75 0.14 -7.74
C THR A 149 1.81 1.65 -7.82
N PHE A 150 0.98 2.29 -7.04
CA PHE A 150 0.99 3.72 -6.81
C PHE A 150 1.64 4.00 -5.46
N LEU A 151 2.77 4.71 -5.45
CA LEU A 151 3.40 5.21 -4.24
C LEU A 151 2.63 6.44 -3.78
N ALA A 152 1.98 6.35 -2.62
CA ALA A 152 1.27 7.49 -2.03
C ALA A 152 2.22 8.59 -1.53
N ALA A 153 3.53 8.33 -1.53
CA ALA A 153 4.55 9.33 -1.26
C ALA A 153 4.50 10.44 -2.34
N GLY A 154 4.07 11.63 -1.93
CA GLY A 154 3.84 12.76 -2.84
C GLY A 154 2.38 13.20 -2.93
N LEU A 155 1.44 12.40 -2.40
CA LEU A 155 0.09 12.88 -2.08
C LEU A 155 0.12 13.75 -0.82
N SER A 156 -0.96 14.53 -0.62
CA SER A 156 -1.17 15.33 0.59
C SER A 156 -1.22 14.49 1.88
N LYS A 157 -1.50 13.18 1.77
CA LYS A 157 -1.63 12.25 2.89
C LYS A 157 -1.01 10.89 2.61
N GLU A 158 -0.23 10.40 3.57
CA GLU A 158 0.28 9.03 3.57
C GLU A 158 -0.85 8.02 3.88
N VAL A 159 -0.99 6.99 3.06
CA VAL A 159 -1.93 5.89 3.30
C VAL A 159 -1.40 5.01 4.42
N LYS A 160 -2.19 4.80 5.46
CA LYS A 160 -1.88 3.95 6.63
C LYS A 160 -3.13 3.23 7.11
N GLU A 161 -3.01 2.42 8.15
CA GLU A 161 -4.18 1.81 8.79
C GLU A 161 -5.20 2.89 9.19
N ASP A 162 -6.48 2.56 9.00
CA ASP A 162 -7.64 3.42 9.16
C ASP A 162 -7.73 4.61 8.20
N SER A 163 -6.80 4.77 7.26
CA SER A 163 -7.01 5.68 6.14
C SER A 163 -8.25 5.28 5.34
N ARG A 164 -9.00 6.29 4.91
CA ARG A 164 -10.08 6.18 3.95
C ARG A 164 -9.55 6.61 2.58
N VAL A 165 -9.94 5.89 1.53
CA VAL A 165 -9.61 6.21 0.13
C VAL A 165 -10.87 6.01 -0.70
N GLY A 166 -11.19 6.96 -1.58
CA GLY A 166 -12.19 6.77 -2.63
C GLY A 166 -11.52 6.18 -3.86
N LEU A 167 -12.04 5.07 -4.36
CA LEU A 167 -11.46 4.39 -5.52
C LEU A 167 -12.54 4.01 -6.52
N ARG A 168 -12.20 4.12 -7.79
CA ARG A 168 -12.94 3.56 -8.89
C ARG A 168 -11.96 3.00 -9.91
N ILE A 169 -12.20 1.79 -10.41
CA ILE A 169 -11.40 1.16 -11.46
C ILE A 169 -12.33 0.67 -12.56
N ASP A 170 -12.26 1.26 -13.74
CA ASP A 170 -13.06 0.85 -14.89
C ASP A 170 -12.17 0.28 -15.99
N ILE A 171 -12.72 -0.68 -16.74
CA ILE A 171 -12.12 -1.20 -17.96
C ILE A 171 -13.01 -0.76 -19.12
N VAL A 172 -12.48 0.13 -19.96
CA VAL A 172 -13.23 0.81 -21.04
C VAL A 172 -12.47 0.70 -22.37
N PRO A 173 -13.14 0.91 -23.52
CA PRO A 173 -12.45 0.97 -24.80
C PRO A 173 -11.34 2.02 -24.78
N GLU A 174 -10.20 1.74 -25.42
CA GLU A 174 -9.10 2.69 -25.48
C GLU A 174 -9.52 4.04 -26.08
N GLY A 175 -9.08 5.14 -25.45
CA GLY A 175 -9.40 6.49 -25.86
C GLY A 175 -10.77 6.97 -25.37
N THR A 176 -11.42 6.26 -24.45
CA THR A 176 -12.72 6.67 -23.91
C THR A 176 -12.60 8.03 -23.22
N ASP A 177 -13.45 9.00 -23.60
CA ASP A 177 -13.50 10.29 -22.91
C ASP A 177 -14.07 10.11 -21.50
N THR A 178 -13.34 10.60 -20.50
CA THR A 178 -13.73 10.61 -19.08
C THR A 178 -14.30 11.96 -18.66
N GLY A 179 -14.53 12.85 -19.63
CA GLY A 179 -15.23 14.11 -19.47
C GLY A 179 -14.40 15.22 -18.83
N PRO A 180 -15.05 16.37 -18.59
CA PRO A 180 -14.40 17.55 -18.03
C PRO A 180 -14.07 17.36 -16.54
N ALA A 181 -13.17 18.21 -16.01
CA ALA A 181 -12.69 18.16 -14.63
C ALA A 181 -13.81 18.27 -13.58
N TYR A 182 -14.86 19.02 -13.87
CA TYR A 182 -16.01 19.20 -12.97
C TYR A 182 -16.99 18.02 -12.98
N LEU A 183 -16.75 16.97 -13.77
CA LEU A 183 -17.65 15.81 -13.80
C LEU A 183 -17.53 15.01 -12.49
N PRO A 184 -18.63 14.83 -11.73
CA PRO A 184 -18.62 13.99 -10.53
C PRO A 184 -18.30 12.53 -10.87
N ARG A 185 -17.73 11.80 -9.90
CA ARG A 185 -17.47 10.36 -10.03
C ARG A 185 -18.04 9.62 -8.82
N ASN A 186 -18.73 8.52 -9.09
CA ASN A 186 -19.19 7.61 -8.05
C ASN A 186 -18.06 6.65 -7.68
N LEU A 187 -17.31 7.03 -6.64
CA LEU A 187 -16.23 6.24 -6.07
C LEU A 187 -16.75 5.26 -5.02
N ALA A 188 -16.10 4.11 -4.90
CA ALA A 188 -16.24 3.23 -3.75
C ALA A 188 -15.27 3.68 -2.64
N PHE A 189 -15.80 3.96 -1.45
CA PHE A 189 -14.99 4.36 -0.32
C PHE A 189 -14.54 3.15 0.49
N LEU A 190 -13.22 3.02 0.62
CA LEU A 190 -12.55 1.91 1.24
C LEU A 190 -11.88 2.36 2.53
N ARG A 191 -11.86 1.48 3.53
CA ARG A 191 -11.09 1.65 4.76
C ARG A 191 -9.96 0.63 4.80
N MET A 192 -8.76 1.14 5.01
CA MET A 192 -7.53 0.38 5.11
C MET A 192 -7.42 -0.24 6.51
N ARG A 193 -7.29 -1.56 6.61
CA ARG A 193 -7.27 -2.29 7.89
C ARG A 193 -6.17 -3.34 7.88
N PHE A 194 -5.54 -3.59 9.02
CA PHE A 194 -4.72 -4.80 9.16
C PHE A 194 -5.54 -6.01 9.59
N ASP A 195 -6.70 -5.81 10.21
CA ASP A 195 -7.47 -6.89 10.80
C ASP A 195 -8.92 -6.88 10.31
N LYS A 196 -9.45 -8.08 10.10
CA LYS A 196 -10.82 -8.28 9.64
C LYS A 196 -11.36 -9.61 10.12
N SER A 197 -12.67 -9.66 10.34
CA SER A 197 -13.40 -10.90 10.61
C SER A 197 -14.56 -11.07 9.65
N ARG A 198 -14.96 -12.34 9.45
CA ARG A 198 -16.14 -12.74 8.71
C ARG A 198 -16.89 -13.79 9.51
N ASN A 199 -18.21 -13.63 9.62
CA ASN A 199 -19.12 -14.53 10.33
C ASN A 199 -18.69 -14.80 11.78
N LEU A 200 -18.10 -13.80 12.45
CA LEU A 200 -17.78 -13.92 13.86
C LEU A 200 -19.06 -14.18 14.67
N PHE A 201 -18.98 -15.10 15.62
CA PHE A 201 -20.16 -15.50 16.38
C PHE A 201 -20.64 -14.37 17.29
N SER A 202 -21.95 -14.31 17.52
CA SER A 202 -22.51 -13.38 18.52
C SER A 202 -21.89 -13.67 19.89
N GLY A 203 -21.57 -12.62 20.64
CA GLY A 203 -20.90 -12.70 21.93
C GLY A 203 -19.40 -13.03 21.87
N VAL A 204 -18.80 -13.13 20.68
CA VAL A 204 -17.35 -13.32 20.53
C VAL A 204 -16.71 -12.04 20.03
N VAL A 205 -15.74 -11.53 20.78
CA VAL A 205 -14.85 -10.45 20.37
C VAL A 205 -13.45 -11.03 20.20
N TRP A 206 -12.71 -10.53 19.21
CA TRP A 206 -11.32 -10.90 19.01
C TRP A 206 -10.43 -9.68 18.86
N HIS A 207 -9.19 -9.83 19.29
CA HIS A 207 -8.14 -8.84 19.14
C HIS A 207 -6.84 -9.48 18.67
N PRO A 208 -6.09 -8.81 17.79
CA PRO A 208 -4.75 -9.25 17.42
C PRO A 208 -3.78 -8.91 18.56
N GLY A 209 -3.26 -9.93 19.24
CA GLY A 209 -2.22 -9.79 20.27
C GLY A 209 -0.82 -9.58 19.67
N ILE A 210 -0.72 -8.89 18.53
CA ILE A 210 0.54 -8.63 17.84
C ILE A 210 1.18 -7.34 18.34
N ARG A 211 2.36 -7.44 18.96
CA ARG A 211 3.12 -6.25 19.37
C ARG A 211 3.77 -5.53 18.19
N ASN A 212 4.21 -6.27 17.18
CA ASN A 212 4.88 -5.74 16.00
C ASN A 212 4.44 -6.51 14.76
N ARG A 213 3.90 -5.80 13.77
CA ARG A 213 3.48 -6.42 12.50
C ARG A 213 4.64 -6.73 11.57
N ALA A 214 5.77 -6.04 11.71
CA ALA A 214 6.98 -6.33 10.95
C ALA A 214 7.81 -7.43 11.63
N VAL A 215 8.13 -8.47 10.87
CA VAL A 215 8.97 -9.58 11.29
C VAL A 215 10.09 -9.71 10.27
N ALA A 216 11.34 -9.67 10.71
CA ALA A 216 12.47 -9.87 9.83
C ALA A 216 12.41 -11.27 9.20
N ARG A 217 12.87 -11.36 7.95
CA ARG A 217 13.13 -12.66 7.33
C ARG A 217 14.09 -13.45 8.24
N LEU A 218 13.79 -14.72 8.49
CA LEU A 218 14.49 -15.65 9.40
C LEU A 218 14.15 -15.56 10.90
N ASP A 219 13.40 -14.56 11.34
CA ASP A 219 12.86 -14.57 12.71
C ASP A 219 11.57 -15.40 12.79
N PRO A 220 11.27 -15.99 13.97
CA PRO A 220 9.99 -16.64 14.19
C PRO A 220 8.85 -15.60 14.19
N LEU A 221 7.84 -15.82 13.36
CA LEU A 221 6.55 -15.15 13.47
C LEU A 221 5.84 -15.68 14.72
N LYS A 222 5.61 -14.81 15.71
CA LYS A 222 4.80 -15.08 16.90
C LYS A 222 3.54 -14.22 16.85
N PHE A 223 2.38 -14.84 17.00
CA PHE A 223 1.09 -14.17 16.92
C PHE A 223 0.14 -14.71 17.99
N ASN A 224 -0.56 -13.82 18.69
CA ASN A 224 -1.61 -14.21 19.62
C ASN A 224 -2.97 -13.78 19.05
N PHE A 225 -3.93 -14.70 19.06
CA PHE A 225 -5.33 -14.38 18.84
C PHE A 225 -6.01 -14.34 20.20
N ASP A 226 -6.34 -13.13 20.66
CA ASP A 226 -6.99 -12.91 21.94
C ASP A 226 -8.50 -12.87 21.72
N PHE A 227 -9.24 -13.62 22.51
CA PHE A 227 -10.69 -13.75 22.44
C PHE A 227 -11.32 -13.34 23.77
N GLU A 228 -12.46 -12.65 23.69
CA GLU A 228 -13.36 -12.39 24.81
C GLU A 228 -14.73 -12.98 24.45
N LEU A 229 -15.28 -13.82 25.34
CA LEU A 229 -16.52 -14.55 25.12
C LEU A 229 -17.58 -14.13 26.15
N ASP A 230 -18.74 -13.71 25.67
CA ASP A 230 -19.93 -13.55 26.50
C ASP A 230 -20.43 -14.94 26.98
N PRO A 231 -21.16 -15.02 28.10
CA PRO A 231 -21.70 -16.29 28.60
C PRO A 231 -22.56 -17.07 27.60
N ASP A 232 -23.24 -16.35 26.70
CA ASP A 232 -24.13 -16.93 25.67
C ASP A 232 -23.41 -17.21 24.34
N ALA A 233 -22.11 -16.92 24.26
CA ALA A 233 -21.31 -17.20 23.06
C ALA A 233 -21.18 -18.72 22.86
N PRO A 234 -21.18 -19.22 21.61
CA PRO A 234 -20.95 -20.63 21.37
C PRO A 234 -19.57 -21.06 21.86
N ALA A 235 -19.49 -22.24 22.46
CA ALA A 235 -18.22 -22.84 22.82
C ALA A 235 -17.36 -23.05 21.57
N ILE A 236 -16.11 -22.58 21.60
CA ILE A 236 -15.15 -22.77 20.52
C ILE A 236 -14.38 -24.06 20.75
N GLN A 237 -14.25 -24.90 19.72
CA GLN A 237 -13.52 -26.18 19.79
C GLN A 237 -12.06 -26.03 19.40
N SER A 238 -11.80 -25.34 18.29
CA SER A 238 -10.46 -25.26 17.71
C SER A 238 -10.30 -24.03 16.83
N VAL A 239 -9.03 -23.69 16.59
CA VAL A 239 -8.62 -22.65 15.67
C VAL A 239 -7.56 -23.22 14.73
N ASP A 240 -7.85 -23.19 13.43
CA ASP A 240 -6.91 -23.55 12.37
C ASP A 240 -6.25 -22.28 11.81
N VAL A 241 -4.94 -22.16 11.98
CA VAL A 241 -4.15 -21.00 11.59
C VAL A 241 -3.31 -21.34 10.36
N VAL A 242 -3.44 -20.53 9.30
CA VAL A 242 -2.74 -20.72 8.02
C VAL A 242 -2.42 -19.38 7.36
N GLY A 243 -1.35 -19.32 6.56
CA GLY A 243 -1.08 -18.18 5.68
C GLY A 243 -1.98 -18.16 4.43
N GLU A 244 -2.30 -16.96 3.93
CA GLU A 244 -2.94 -16.78 2.61
C GLU A 244 -1.93 -16.37 1.54
N GLY A 245 -2.21 -16.68 0.28
CA GLY A 245 -1.32 -16.37 -0.87
C GLY A 245 0.11 -16.86 -0.63
N TYR A 246 1.09 -15.98 -0.88
CA TYR A 246 2.51 -16.26 -0.65
C TYR A 246 2.88 -16.60 0.80
N ALA A 247 2.03 -16.30 1.80
CA ALA A 247 2.30 -16.74 3.16
C ALA A 247 1.97 -18.22 3.39
N ARG A 248 1.11 -18.85 2.59
CA ARG A 248 0.76 -20.28 2.77
C ARG A 248 2.00 -21.15 2.80
N ASP A 249 2.93 -20.90 1.90
CA ASP A 249 4.17 -21.69 1.79
C ASP A 249 5.31 -21.09 2.60
N ALA A 250 5.17 -19.87 3.14
CA ALA A 250 6.21 -19.20 3.92
C ALA A 250 6.17 -19.55 5.42
N ILE A 251 5.02 -19.95 5.94
CA ILE A 251 4.79 -20.26 7.37
C ILE A 251 3.99 -21.56 7.52
N ASN A 252 4.03 -22.15 8.72
CA ASN A 252 3.40 -23.43 9.00
C ASN A 252 1.89 -23.27 9.27
N GLN A 253 1.09 -24.21 8.78
CA GLN A 253 -0.30 -24.36 9.22
C GLN A 253 -0.32 -25.11 10.56
N VAL A 254 -1.14 -24.64 11.50
CA VAL A 254 -1.32 -25.29 12.80
C VAL A 254 -2.79 -25.24 13.19
N THR A 255 -3.34 -26.39 13.57
CA THR A 255 -4.64 -26.46 14.24
C THR A 255 -4.43 -26.61 15.74
N VAL A 256 -4.97 -25.68 16.52
CA VAL A 256 -4.83 -25.64 17.98
C VAL A 256 -6.20 -25.85 18.62
N PRO A 257 -6.35 -26.76 19.61
CA PRO A 257 -7.54 -26.81 20.45
C PRO A 257 -7.77 -25.47 21.15
N PHE A 258 -9.02 -25.04 21.26
CA PHE A 258 -9.31 -23.77 21.92
C PHE A 258 -8.98 -23.88 23.42
N PRO A 259 -8.22 -22.94 23.99
CA PRO A 259 -7.80 -23.01 25.38
C PRO A 259 -8.99 -22.74 26.32
N ALA A 260 -8.83 -23.15 27.59
CA ALA A 260 -9.80 -22.81 28.62
C ALA A 260 -9.86 -21.29 28.84
N LEU A 261 -11.07 -20.80 29.14
CA LEU A 261 -11.30 -19.39 29.47
C LEU A 261 -10.75 -19.05 30.86
N ASP A 262 -10.22 -17.83 31.01
CA ASP A 262 -9.88 -17.26 32.30
C ASP A 262 -11.13 -16.79 33.08
N ARG A 263 -10.94 -16.27 34.30
CA ARG A 263 -12.03 -15.77 35.16
C ARG A 263 -12.80 -14.56 34.59
N LYS A 264 -12.32 -13.97 33.50
CA LYS A 264 -12.94 -12.85 32.79
C LYS A 264 -13.48 -13.29 31.42
N ASN A 265 -13.64 -14.59 31.20
CA ASN A 265 -14.08 -15.20 29.95
C ASN A 265 -13.18 -14.89 28.75
N ARG A 266 -11.86 -14.86 28.97
CA ARG A 266 -10.88 -14.59 27.91
C ARG A 266 -10.01 -15.80 27.62
N ALA A 267 -9.59 -15.93 26.37
CA ALA A 267 -8.70 -16.98 25.90
C ALA A 267 -7.68 -16.41 24.91
N THR A 268 -6.46 -16.97 24.91
CA THR A 268 -5.41 -16.60 23.96
C THR A 268 -4.95 -17.84 23.21
N VAL A 269 -5.12 -17.84 21.88
CA VAL A 269 -4.52 -18.85 21.00
C VAL A 269 -3.18 -18.30 20.52
N ALA A 270 -2.09 -18.85 21.04
CA ALA A 270 -0.74 -18.51 20.60
C ALA A 270 -0.34 -19.33 19.37
N TYR A 271 0.21 -18.65 18.37
CA TYR A 271 0.73 -19.20 17.14
C TYR A 271 2.21 -18.81 16.99
N SER A 272 3.04 -19.76 16.58
CA SER A 272 4.44 -19.52 16.25
C SER A 272 4.84 -20.31 15.01
N SER A 273 5.53 -19.67 14.08
CA SER A 273 6.12 -20.33 12.92
C SER A 273 7.46 -19.71 12.57
N GLN A 274 8.42 -20.54 12.19
CA GLN A 274 9.59 -20.04 11.47
C GLN A 274 9.15 -19.53 10.09
N ILE A 275 9.68 -18.39 9.67
CA ILE A 275 9.50 -17.89 8.30
C ILE A 275 10.56 -18.57 7.43
N LYS A 276 10.14 -19.23 6.36
CA LYS A 276 11.07 -19.86 5.42
C LYS A 276 11.97 -18.81 4.75
N GLU A 277 13.23 -19.17 4.48
CA GLU A 277 14.20 -18.28 3.85
C GLU A 277 13.77 -17.79 2.45
N SER A 278 13.06 -18.65 1.71
CA SER A 278 12.48 -18.34 0.40
C SER A 278 11.22 -17.45 0.45
N ALA A 279 10.77 -17.04 1.64
CA ALA A 279 9.56 -16.25 1.78
C ALA A 279 9.68 -14.89 1.07
N VAL A 280 8.66 -14.57 0.29
CA VAL A 280 8.57 -13.28 -0.40
C VAL A 280 8.23 -12.19 0.61
N GLY A 281 9.04 -11.13 0.66
CA GLY A 281 8.83 -9.97 1.53
C GLY A 281 7.59 -9.14 1.17
N GLY A 282 7.06 -8.40 2.14
CA GLY A 282 5.82 -7.62 2.03
C GLY A 282 4.78 -7.99 3.09
N TYR A 283 3.65 -7.30 3.06
CA TYR A 283 2.46 -7.61 3.84
C TYR A 283 1.79 -8.89 3.33
N ARG A 284 1.50 -9.76 4.27
CA ARG A 284 0.88 -11.07 4.11
C ARG A 284 -0.24 -11.23 5.12
N VAL A 285 -1.13 -12.19 4.87
CA VAL A 285 -2.28 -12.44 5.74
C VAL A 285 -2.09 -13.75 6.48
N LEU A 286 -2.28 -13.69 7.79
CA LEU A 286 -2.50 -14.84 8.65
C LEU A 286 -4.02 -14.98 8.83
N ARG A 287 -4.57 -16.13 8.43
CA ARG A 287 -5.98 -16.47 8.64
C ARG A 287 -6.11 -17.49 9.77
N ALA A 288 -7.02 -17.22 10.70
CA ALA A 288 -7.50 -18.19 11.68
C ALA A 288 -8.96 -18.56 11.34
N THR A 289 -9.21 -19.86 11.16
CA THR A 289 -10.55 -20.43 11.01
C THR A 289 -10.98 -20.96 12.36
N VAL A 290 -12.01 -20.35 12.95
CA VAL A 290 -12.51 -20.67 14.28
C VAL A 290 -13.71 -21.60 14.14
N LEU A 291 -13.62 -22.80 14.71
CA LEU A 291 -14.67 -23.82 14.70
C LEU A 291 -15.41 -23.83 16.05
N ALA A 292 -16.72 -23.59 16.02
CA ALA A 292 -17.59 -23.70 17.19
C ALA A 292 -18.06 -25.15 17.40
N ALA A 293 -18.49 -25.45 18.63
CA ALA A 293 -18.96 -26.78 19.02
C ALA A 293 -20.23 -27.24 18.30
N ASP A 294 -21.01 -26.29 17.80
CA ASP A 294 -22.19 -26.52 16.97
C ASP A 294 -21.86 -26.68 15.47
N GLY A 295 -20.58 -26.70 15.10
CA GLY A 295 -20.10 -26.85 13.73
C GLY A 295 -20.04 -25.56 12.92
N ARG A 296 -20.43 -24.40 13.47
CA ARG A 296 -20.30 -23.12 12.78
C ARG A 296 -18.84 -22.69 12.66
N ILE A 297 -18.55 -21.94 11.59
CA ILE A 297 -17.20 -21.45 11.27
C ILE A 297 -17.20 -19.93 11.18
N ALA A 298 -16.23 -19.30 11.86
CA ALA A 298 -15.85 -17.92 11.67
C ALA A 298 -14.43 -17.84 11.08
N GLN A 299 -14.14 -16.73 10.38
CA GLN A 299 -12.78 -16.44 9.91
C GLN A 299 -12.33 -15.11 10.50
N ILE A 300 -11.13 -15.11 11.06
CA ILE A 300 -10.41 -13.88 11.44
C ILE A 300 -9.11 -13.83 10.65
N ARG A 301 -8.74 -12.64 10.20
CA ARG A 301 -7.57 -12.40 9.36
C ARG A 301 -6.81 -11.21 9.89
N SER A 302 -5.49 -11.34 9.94
CA SER A 302 -4.57 -10.28 10.36
C SER A 302 -3.40 -10.19 9.40
N SER A 303 -3.10 -8.98 8.95
CA SER A 303 -1.93 -8.69 8.13
C SER A 303 -0.68 -8.56 8.99
N PHE A 304 0.42 -9.11 8.50
CA PHE A 304 1.78 -8.95 9.04
C PHE A 304 2.76 -8.72 7.87
N ARG A 305 3.86 -8.01 8.11
CA ARG A 305 4.89 -7.73 7.11
C ARG A 305 6.09 -8.64 7.33
N ILE A 306 6.43 -9.43 6.32
CA ILE A 306 7.76 -10.04 6.21
C ILE A 306 8.68 -8.92 5.70
N ALA A 307 9.52 -8.41 6.60
CA ALA A 307 10.34 -7.24 6.36
C ALA A 307 11.81 -7.63 6.12
N ASP A 308 12.53 -6.71 5.48
CA ASP A 308 13.99 -6.75 5.49
C ASP A 308 14.51 -6.60 6.93
N LEU A 309 15.74 -7.06 7.16
CA LEU A 309 16.34 -7.09 8.50
C LEU A 309 16.45 -5.68 9.12
N VAL A 310 16.67 -4.67 8.29
CA VAL A 310 16.67 -3.26 8.70
C VAL A 310 15.77 -2.42 7.79
N ASP A 311 15.22 -1.33 8.34
CA ASP A 311 14.54 -0.26 7.58
C ASP A 311 15.23 1.08 7.88
N PHE A 312 15.07 2.06 7.01
CA PHE A 312 15.64 3.39 7.15
C PHE A 312 14.55 4.43 7.38
N ASP A 313 14.80 5.31 8.35
CA ASP A 313 14.03 6.53 8.57
C ASP A 313 14.92 7.73 8.22
N PHE A 314 14.57 8.41 7.14
CA PHE A 314 15.31 9.54 6.60
C PHE A 314 14.88 10.82 7.31
N GLY A 315 15.48 11.08 8.47
CA GLY A 315 15.19 12.25 9.31
C GLY A 315 15.76 13.56 8.78
N LEU A 316 15.91 13.71 7.46
CA LEU A 316 16.33 14.94 6.79
C LEU A 316 15.17 15.50 5.94
N PRO A 317 15.14 16.81 5.65
CA PRO A 317 14.11 17.39 4.80
C PRO A 317 14.08 16.72 3.41
N THR A 318 12.91 16.22 3.01
CA THR A 318 12.64 15.72 1.65
C THR A 318 12.11 16.83 0.73
N THR A 319 11.88 18.02 1.27
CA THR A 319 11.57 19.24 0.51
C THR A 319 12.50 20.35 0.98
N VAL A 320 13.26 20.91 0.05
CA VAL A 320 14.21 22.01 0.27
C VAL A 320 13.77 23.20 -0.59
N ARG A 321 13.86 24.41 -0.04
CA ARG A 321 13.55 25.62 -0.80
C ARG A 321 14.65 25.94 -1.80
N PHE A 322 14.29 26.35 -3.00
CA PHE A 322 15.21 26.86 -4.00
C PHE A 322 16.12 27.96 -3.44
N SER A 323 17.39 27.95 -3.87
CA SER A 323 18.40 28.94 -3.50
C SER A 323 19.46 29.03 -4.60
N GLU A 324 19.82 30.27 -4.96
CA GLU A 324 20.98 30.55 -5.84
C GLU A 324 22.31 30.20 -5.17
N ASN A 325 22.37 30.19 -3.84
CA ASN A 325 23.55 29.84 -3.06
C ASN A 325 23.53 28.37 -2.64
N PRO A 326 24.70 27.70 -2.51
CA PRO A 326 24.78 26.34 -1.97
C PRO A 326 24.10 26.22 -0.60
N GLN A 327 23.34 25.15 -0.40
CA GLN A 327 22.62 24.89 0.84
C GLN A 327 23.20 23.67 1.53
N VAL A 328 23.36 23.75 2.85
CA VAL A 328 23.83 22.64 3.67
C VAL A 328 22.65 22.01 4.37
N VAL A 329 22.47 20.71 4.18
CA VAL A 329 21.43 19.93 4.83
C VAL A 329 22.07 19.03 5.88
N LYS A 330 21.53 19.07 7.10
CA LYS A 330 22.01 18.29 8.25
C LYS A 330 20.85 17.54 8.87
N GLY A 331 21.13 16.33 9.34
CA GLY A 331 20.15 15.56 10.10
C GLY A 331 20.64 14.16 10.41
N VAL A 332 19.70 13.26 10.64
CA VAL A 332 19.99 11.89 11.08
C VAL A 332 19.24 10.89 10.21
N VAL A 333 19.96 9.89 9.72
CA VAL A 333 19.34 8.67 9.20
C VAL A 333 19.27 7.67 10.35
N THR A 334 18.07 7.20 10.68
CA THR A 334 17.87 6.16 11.71
C THR A 334 17.72 4.82 11.02
N ILE A 335 18.57 3.87 11.39
CA ILE A 335 18.54 2.48 10.92
C ILE A 335 17.78 1.69 11.99
N LYS A 336 16.62 1.13 11.64
CA LYS A 336 15.73 0.41 12.57
C LYS A 336 15.84 -1.09 12.31
N SER A 337 16.20 -1.86 13.33
CA SER A 337 16.16 -3.32 13.25
C SER A 337 14.72 -3.81 13.24
N GLN A 338 14.42 -4.78 12.37
CA GLN A 338 13.18 -5.56 12.43
C GLN A 338 13.39 -6.92 13.12
N GLY A 339 14.65 -7.25 13.42
CA GLY A 339 15.08 -8.54 13.94
C GLY A 339 15.12 -8.64 15.47
N GLU A 340 15.09 -9.86 15.99
CA GLU A 340 15.30 -10.17 17.42
C GLU A 340 16.79 -10.18 17.81
N GLY A 341 17.70 -10.29 16.83
CA GLY A 341 19.15 -10.40 17.07
C GLY A 341 19.93 -9.07 17.11
N LYS A 342 21.18 -9.16 17.59
CA LYS A 342 22.18 -8.10 17.46
C LYS A 342 22.56 -7.94 15.98
N ILE A 343 22.61 -6.71 15.49
CA ILE A 343 22.98 -6.40 14.10
C ILE A 343 24.24 -5.56 14.09
N ASN A 344 25.22 -5.99 13.28
CA ASN A 344 26.41 -5.22 12.95
C ASN A 344 26.47 -5.07 11.44
N GLY A 345 26.69 -3.86 10.95
CA GLY A 345 26.73 -3.60 9.53
C GLY A 345 27.40 -2.30 9.17
N ARG A 346 27.40 -2.01 7.88
CA ARG A 346 27.88 -0.76 7.31
C ARG A 346 26.76 -0.04 6.60
N PHE A 347 26.57 1.22 6.95
CA PHE A 347 25.70 2.15 6.26
C PHE A 347 26.49 2.88 5.17
N THR A 348 25.85 3.09 4.03
CA THR A 348 26.33 3.93 2.94
C THR A 348 25.19 4.80 2.44
N MET A 349 25.46 6.07 2.15
CA MET A 349 24.55 7.00 1.50
C MET A 349 25.18 7.51 0.21
N LYS A 350 24.53 7.23 -0.92
CA LYS A 350 24.91 7.76 -2.22
C LYS A 350 24.03 8.96 -2.57
N LEU A 351 24.71 10.08 -2.80
CA LEU A 351 24.10 11.36 -3.18
C LEU A 351 24.07 11.50 -4.70
N PRO A 352 23.24 12.40 -5.26
CA PRO A 352 23.35 12.82 -6.65
C PRO A 352 24.77 13.31 -6.97
N ASP A 353 25.26 13.05 -8.18
CA ASP A 353 26.65 13.36 -8.57
C ASP A 353 27.01 14.85 -8.45
N SER A 354 26.02 15.75 -8.57
CA SER A 354 26.19 17.19 -8.42
C SER A 354 26.25 17.67 -6.96
N TRP A 355 25.95 16.80 -5.99
CA TRP A 355 25.93 17.13 -4.57
C TRP A 355 27.24 16.68 -3.91
N SER A 356 27.59 17.31 -2.79
CA SER A 356 28.79 16.93 -2.04
C SER A 356 28.44 16.41 -0.65
N GLY A 357 28.99 15.25 -0.31
CA GLY A 357 28.95 14.72 1.05
C GLY A 357 29.96 15.43 1.94
N ARG A 358 29.57 15.77 3.17
CA ARG A 358 30.47 16.36 4.18
C ARG A 358 30.69 15.45 5.38
N ARG A 359 29.65 14.72 5.80
CA ARG A 359 29.69 13.78 6.93
C ARG A 359 28.65 12.66 6.76
N GLY A 360 28.99 11.47 7.24
CA GLY A 360 28.03 10.37 7.43
C GLY A 360 27.61 9.64 6.16
N GLN A 361 28.37 9.78 5.06
CA GLN A 361 28.12 9.04 3.81
C GLN A 361 28.46 7.57 3.94
N GLN A 362 29.33 7.20 4.87
CA GLN A 362 29.67 5.82 5.18
C GLN A 362 29.99 5.70 6.67
N GLU A 363 29.31 4.81 7.37
CA GLU A 363 29.50 4.62 8.81
C GLU A 363 29.20 3.17 9.20
N ASP A 364 30.04 2.56 10.02
CA ASP A 364 29.72 1.25 10.62
C ASP A 364 28.70 1.47 11.75
N PHE A 365 27.72 0.59 11.87
CA PHE A 365 26.66 0.70 12.85
C PHE A 365 26.45 -0.60 13.62
N LEU A 366 26.01 -0.45 14.87
CA LEU A 366 25.72 -1.56 15.75
C LEU A 366 24.39 -1.35 16.48
N ILE A 367 23.50 -2.32 16.36
CA ILE A 367 22.23 -2.38 17.07
C ILE A 367 22.31 -3.55 18.06
N TYR A 368 22.41 -3.22 19.35
CA TYR A 368 22.57 -4.22 20.41
C TYR A 368 21.28 -4.94 20.79
N TYR A 369 20.17 -4.20 20.81
CA TYR A 369 18.91 -4.70 21.35
C TYR A 369 17.99 -5.19 20.23
N PRO A 370 17.17 -6.23 20.49
CA PRO A 370 16.08 -6.64 19.61
C PRO A 370 15.26 -5.43 19.18
N ARG A 371 15.05 -5.26 17.87
CA ARG A 371 14.28 -4.14 17.30
C ARG A 371 14.78 -2.75 17.71
N GLY A 372 16.06 -2.64 18.07
CA GLY A 372 16.70 -1.38 18.40
C GLY A 372 16.98 -0.52 17.17
N THR A 373 17.64 0.61 17.40
CA THR A 373 17.99 1.56 16.34
C THR A 373 19.45 1.99 16.42
N ALA A 374 20.07 2.22 15.27
CA ALA A 374 21.29 3.00 15.15
C ALA A 374 21.00 4.34 14.48
N LYS A 375 21.81 5.37 14.76
CA LYS A 375 21.63 6.71 14.21
C LYS A 375 22.92 7.16 13.55
N VAL A 376 22.86 7.52 12.28
CA VAL A 376 23.98 8.05 11.51
C VAL A 376 23.74 9.55 11.30
N SER A 377 24.68 10.37 11.75
CA SER A 377 24.61 11.82 11.57
C SER A 377 25.14 12.20 10.19
N VAL A 378 24.28 12.81 9.39
CA VAL A 378 24.56 13.07 7.97
C VAL A 378 24.59 14.57 7.70
N GLU A 379 25.56 14.99 6.90
CA GLU A 379 25.65 16.34 6.34
C GLU A 379 26.04 16.27 4.86
N TYR A 380 25.30 16.98 4.01
CA TYR A 380 25.62 17.15 2.60
C TYR A 380 25.29 18.57 2.11
N SER A 381 25.87 18.96 0.99
CA SER A 381 25.65 20.25 0.35
C SER A 381 24.96 20.07 -1.00
N ILE A 382 23.87 20.80 -1.20
CA ILE A 382 23.17 20.96 -2.46
C ILE A 382 23.81 22.17 -3.18
N PRO A 383 24.17 22.07 -4.47
CA PRO A 383 24.71 23.19 -5.22
C PRO A 383 23.67 24.29 -5.41
N GLY A 384 24.14 25.54 -5.51
CA GLY A 384 23.27 26.67 -5.83
C GLY A 384 22.62 26.53 -7.20
N GLY A 385 21.39 27.01 -7.34
CA GLY A 385 20.62 26.93 -8.58
C GLY A 385 20.02 25.56 -8.90
N ALA A 386 20.18 24.56 -8.02
CA ALA A 386 19.56 23.26 -8.19
C ALA A 386 18.03 23.35 -8.14
N THR A 387 17.34 22.64 -9.03
CA THR A 387 15.88 22.56 -9.09
C THR A 387 15.44 21.17 -9.53
N GLY A 388 14.28 20.71 -9.04
CA GLY A 388 13.71 19.40 -9.39
C GLY A 388 13.81 18.35 -8.28
N THR A 389 13.69 17.08 -8.66
CA THR A 389 13.60 15.95 -7.72
C THR A 389 14.81 15.04 -7.86
N PHE A 390 15.54 14.84 -6.77
CA PHE A 390 16.82 14.13 -6.74
C PHE A 390 16.75 12.87 -5.88
N PRO A 391 17.28 11.72 -6.35
CA PRO A 391 17.34 10.50 -5.55
C PRO A 391 18.54 10.52 -4.60
N VAL A 392 18.32 10.11 -3.36
CA VAL A 392 19.33 9.77 -2.37
C VAL A 392 19.17 8.28 -2.04
N GLU A 393 20.21 7.50 -2.27
CA GLU A 393 20.18 6.05 -2.06
C GLU A 393 20.85 5.72 -0.72
N LEU A 394 20.13 4.98 0.12
CA LEU A 394 20.56 4.50 1.43
C LEU A 394 20.80 3.00 1.33
N THR A 395 21.96 2.54 1.77
CA THR A 395 22.34 1.13 1.74
C THR A 395 22.82 0.70 3.11
N ALA A 396 22.41 -0.49 3.55
CA ALA A 396 22.95 -1.16 4.72
C ALA A 396 23.44 -2.55 4.30
N LYS A 397 24.71 -2.83 4.60
CA LYS A 397 25.30 -4.16 4.42
C LYS A 397 25.46 -4.84 5.77
N VAL A 398 24.83 -6.00 5.93
CA VAL A 398 24.86 -6.82 7.16
C VAL A 398 25.23 -8.24 6.78
N GLY A 399 26.51 -8.61 6.98
CA GLY A 399 27.04 -9.87 6.43
C GLY A 399 26.92 -9.87 4.91
N ASP A 400 26.21 -10.87 4.37
CA ASP A 400 25.93 -11.03 2.93
C ASP A 400 24.63 -10.32 2.49
N LEU A 401 23.84 -9.79 3.44
CA LEU A 401 22.63 -9.06 3.12
C LEU A 401 22.97 -7.62 2.72
N GLU A 402 22.42 -7.18 1.60
CA GLU A 402 22.44 -5.79 1.16
C GLU A 402 21.01 -5.27 1.05
N ILE A 403 20.70 -4.20 1.80
CA ILE A 403 19.36 -3.63 1.90
C ILE A 403 19.44 -2.18 1.44
N GLN A 404 18.62 -1.83 0.46
CA GLN A 404 18.64 -0.52 -0.20
C GLN A 404 17.29 0.20 -0.09
N LYS A 405 17.33 1.53 0.04
CA LYS A 405 16.15 2.40 -0.01
C LYS A 405 16.49 3.69 -0.73
N VAL A 406 15.67 4.07 -1.71
CA VAL A 406 15.76 5.37 -2.37
C VAL A 406 14.81 6.34 -1.70
N VAL A 407 15.30 7.53 -1.37
CA VAL A 407 14.52 8.66 -0.87
C VAL A 407 14.65 9.80 -1.88
N TYR A 408 13.54 10.45 -2.20
CA TYR A 408 13.54 11.59 -3.11
C TYR A 408 13.54 12.91 -2.32
N VAL A 409 14.45 13.81 -2.69
CA VAL A 409 14.53 15.17 -2.18
C VAL A 409 14.10 16.13 -3.29
N MET A 410 13.07 16.92 -3.03
CA MET A 410 12.53 17.92 -3.95
C MET A 410 13.09 19.30 -3.63
N ILE A 411 13.58 20.00 -4.66
CA ILE A 411 14.01 21.40 -4.57
C ILE A 411 13.05 22.27 -5.37
N LYS A 412 12.39 23.20 -4.69
CA LYS A 412 11.35 24.07 -5.29
C LYS A 412 11.27 25.45 -4.68
#